data_AF-A0A7U3XVG7-F1
#
_entry.id   AF-A0A7U3XVG7-F1
#
_cell.length_a   1.000
_cell.length_b   1.000
_cell.length_c   1.000
_cell.angle_alpha   90.00
_cell.angle_beta   90.00
_cell.angle_gamma   90.00
#
_symmetry.space_group_name_H-M   'P 1'
#
loop_
_entity.id
_entity.type
_entity.pdbx_description
1 polymer ?
#
loop_
_entity_poly.entity_id
_entity_poly.type
_entity_poly.pdbx_seq_one_letter_code
_entity_poly.pdbx_strand_id
1 'polypeptide(L)'
;MNKDKAYWSAIIRTLVAKEMRVEPETIDPDQKFTSYGLDSIVALSVSGDLEDLTKLELEPTLLWDYPTINALAEYLVSELQQGVAS
;
A
#
# COMPACT_ATOMS: atom_id res chain seq x y z
N MET A 1 7.54 -14.76 -10.03
CA MET A 1 6.28 -14.64 -9.26
C MET A 1 5.48 -13.51 -9.89
N ASN A 2 4.20 -13.72 -10.18
CA ASN A 2 3.37 -12.67 -10.77
C ASN A 2 3.11 -11.59 -9.70
N LYS A 3 3.33 -10.31 -10.01
CA LYS A 3 3.09 -9.20 -9.08
C LYS A 3 1.62 -8.76 -9.16
N ASP A 4 0.73 -9.66 -8.78
CA ASP A 4 -0.72 -9.43 -8.76
C ASP A 4 -1.18 -8.71 -7.48
N LYS A 5 -2.50 -8.58 -7.29
CA LYS A 5 -3.10 -7.92 -6.12
C LYS A 5 -2.64 -8.57 -4.82
N ALA A 6 -2.58 -9.91 -4.76
CA ALA A 6 -2.23 -10.62 -3.54
C ALA A 6 -0.78 -10.36 -3.15
N TYR A 7 0.12 -10.29 -4.14
CA TYR A 7 1.51 -9.89 -3.91
C TYR A 7 1.59 -8.48 -3.30
N TRP A 8 0.94 -7.49 -3.90
CA TRP A 8 1.02 -6.11 -3.41
C TRP A 8 0.31 -5.92 -2.07
N SER A 9 -0.81 -6.60 -1.84
CA SER A 9 -1.50 -6.62 -0.54
C SER A 9 -0.56 -7.11 0.57
N ALA A 10 0.20 -8.19 0.34
CA ALA A 10 1.17 -8.69 1.31
C ALA A 10 2.33 -7.71 1.58
N ILE A 11 2.83 -7.04 0.54
CA ILE A 11 3.88 -6.01 0.68
C ILE A 11 3.37 -4.82 1.50
N ILE A 12 2.24 -4.23 1.10
CA ILE A 12 1.66 -3.08 1.81
C ILE A 12 1.35 -3.44 3.26
N ARG A 13 0.80 -4.63 3.52
CA ARG A 13 0.56 -5.13 4.87
C ARG A 13 1.84 -5.16 5.72
N THR A 14 2.94 -5.62 5.14
CA THR A 14 4.25 -5.66 5.81
C THR A 14 4.77 -4.25 6.12
N LEU A 15 4.66 -3.32 5.16
CA LEU A 15 5.09 -1.93 5.34
C LEU A 15 4.28 -1.22 6.44
N VAL A 16 2.95 -1.36 6.40
CA VAL A 16 2.06 -0.78 7.42
C VAL A 16 2.35 -1.39 8.79
N ALA A 17 2.48 -2.72 8.88
CA ALA A 17 2.76 -3.38 10.16
C ALA A 17 4.11 -2.95 10.77
N LYS A 18 5.15 -2.76 9.93
CA LYS A 18 6.44 -2.21 10.33
C LYS A 18 6.29 -0.81 10.94
N GLU A 19 5.59 0.09 10.28
CA GLU A 19 5.40 1.46 10.77
C GLU A 19 4.54 1.51 12.04
N MET A 20 3.52 0.66 12.10
CA MET A 20 2.63 0.54 13.26
C MET A 20 3.24 -0.27 14.42
N ARG A 21 4.42 -0.90 14.21
CA ARG A 21 5.14 -1.75 15.17
C ARG A 21 4.30 -2.92 15.71
N VAL A 22 3.59 -3.58 14.81
CA VAL A 22 2.78 -4.77 15.09
C VAL A 22 3.15 -5.90 14.14
N GLU A 23 2.69 -7.12 14.44
CA GLU A 23 2.84 -8.25 13.53
C GLU A 23 1.91 -8.10 12.31
N PRO A 24 2.38 -8.37 11.07
CA PRO A 24 1.57 -8.26 9.87
C PRO A 24 0.23 -8.98 9.97
N GLU A 25 0.20 -10.16 10.57
CA GLU A 25 -0.97 -11.03 10.72
C GLU A 25 -2.12 -10.36 11.50
N THR A 26 -1.83 -9.31 12.28
CA THR A 26 -2.82 -8.56 13.07
C THR A 26 -3.52 -7.46 12.27
N ILE A 27 -2.99 -7.10 11.09
CA ILE A 27 -3.60 -6.11 10.21
C ILE A 27 -4.56 -6.81 9.25
N ASP A 28 -5.86 -6.57 9.40
CA ASP A 28 -6.89 -6.91 8.41
C ASP A 28 -6.72 -6.02 7.15
N PRO A 29 -6.52 -6.61 5.95
CA PRO A 29 -6.31 -5.88 4.70
C PRO A 29 -7.55 -5.16 4.16
N ASP A 30 -8.74 -5.46 4.66
CA ASP A 30 -10.00 -4.79 4.29
C ASP A 30 -10.43 -3.72 5.31
N GLN A 31 -9.73 -3.62 6.45
CA GLN A 31 -9.96 -2.55 7.42
C GLN A 31 -9.29 -1.25 6.97
N LYS A 32 -9.95 -0.12 7.29
CA LYS A 32 -9.42 1.20 6.96
C LYS A 32 -8.12 1.50 7.69
N PHE A 33 -7.17 2.14 7.00
CA PHE A 33 -5.91 2.60 7.61
C PHE A 33 -6.13 3.46 8.85
N THR A 34 -7.10 4.38 8.80
CA THR A 34 -7.43 5.28 9.91
C THR A 34 -7.97 4.55 11.14
N SER A 35 -8.54 3.35 10.99
CA SER A 35 -8.99 2.52 12.12
C SER A 35 -7.82 1.96 12.93
N TYR A 36 -6.62 1.88 12.35
CA TYR A 36 -5.38 1.53 13.06
C TYR A 36 -4.67 2.73 13.67
N GLY A 37 -5.19 3.95 13.47
CA GLY A 37 -4.50 5.19 13.87
C GLY A 37 -3.38 5.61 12.93
N LEU A 38 -3.38 5.10 11.69
CA LEU A 38 -2.44 5.55 10.65
C LEU A 38 -2.64 7.05 10.39
N ASP A 39 -1.53 7.79 10.36
CA ASP A 39 -1.49 9.24 10.17
C ASP A 39 -0.66 9.64 8.93
N SER A 40 -0.45 10.93 8.74
CA SER A 40 0.30 11.46 7.59
C SER A 40 1.78 11.08 7.57
N ILE A 41 2.40 10.82 8.72
CA ILE A 41 3.81 10.41 8.77
C ILE A 41 3.94 8.99 8.25
N VAL A 42 3.06 8.10 8.73
CA VAL A 42 3.02 6.71 8.25
C VAL A 42 2.64 6.66 6.77
N ALA A 43 1.66 7.47 6.34
CA ALA A 43 1.27 7.52 4.93
C ALA A 43 2.44 7.95 4.03
N LEU A 44 3.20 8.98 4.44
CA LEU A 44 4.38 9.44 3.72
C LEU A 44 5.47 8.36 3.64
N SER A 45 5.70 7.62 4.73
CA SER A 45 6.69 6.54 4.74
C SER A 45 6.27 5.37 3.84
N VAL A 46 5.01 4.94 3.94
CA VAL A 46 4.49 3.81 3.15
C VAL A 46 4.46 4.18 1.66
N SER A 47 4.05 5.40 1.30
CA SER A 47 4.06 5.83 -0.09
C SER A 47 5.49 5.85 -0.65
N GLY A 48 6.46 6.43 0.07
CA GLY A 48 7.87 6.44 -0.35
C GLY A 48 8.47 5.03 -0.53
N ASP A 49 8.21 4.11 0.41
CA ASP A 49 8.65 2.72 0.28
C ASP A 49 8.03 2.05 -0.97
N LEU A 50 6.77 2.37 -1.30
CA LEU A 50 6.11 1.86 -2.51
C LEU A 50 6.65 2.50 -3.79
N GLU A 51 6.98 3.80 -3.80
CA GLU A 51 7.63 4.46 -4.94
C GLU A 51 8.95 3.76 -5.27
N ASP A 52 9.76 3.45 -4.25
CA ASP A 52 11.03 2.76 -4.44
C ASP A 52 10.86 1.35 -5.03
N LEU A 53 9.81 0.63 -4.62
CA LEU A 53 9.51 -0.73 -5.08
C LEU A 53 8.85 -0.79 -6.47
N THR A 54 8.06 0.22 -6.82
CA THR A 54 7.21 0.25 -8.02
C THR A 54 7.79 1.10 -9.14
N LYS A 55 8.61 2.11 -8.80
CA LYS A 55 9.06 3.19 -9.68
C LYS A 55 7.94 4.10 -10.19
N LEU A 56 6.78 4.07 -9.54
CA LEU A 56 5.70 5.04 -9.74
C LEU A 56 5.92 6.25 -8.82
N GLU A 57 5.37 7.39 -9.21
CA GLU A 57 5.18 8.54 -8.32
C GLU A 57 3.87 8.33 -7.56
N LEU A 58 3.94 8.27 -6.23
CA LEU A 58 2.83 7.89 -5.36
C LEU A 58 2.66 8.93 -4.25
N GLU A 59 1.62 9.76 -4.38
CA GLU A 59 1.29 10.71 -3.33
C GLU A 59 0.78 10.01 -2.06
N PRO A 60 1.12 10.51 -0.85
CA PRO A 60 0.60 9.94 0.41
C PRO A 60 -0.92 9.96 0.51
N THR A 61 -1.57 10.90 -0.18
CA THR A 61 -3.04 11.06 -0.29
C THR A 61 -3.73 9.80 -0.83
N LEU A 62 -3.02 8.96 -1.58
CA LEU A 62 -3.54 7.68 -2.07
C LEU A 62 -4.03 6.75 -0.94
N LEU A 63 -3.48 6.85 0.28
CA LEU A 63 -3.97 6.07 1.42
C LEU A 63 -5.34 6.56 1.93
N TRP A 64 -5.80 7.74 1.52
CA TRP A 64 -7.17 8.20 1.76
C TRP A 64 -8.10 7.84 0.61
N ASP A 65 -7.62 7.94 -0.63
CA ASP A 65 -8.40 7.59 -1.84
C ASP A 65 -8.64 6.07 -1.95
N TYR A 66 -7.65 5.28 -1.52
CA TYR A 66 -7.68 3.83 -1.46
C TYR A 66 -7.48 3.38 0.01
N PRO A 67 -8.52 3.51 0.86
CA PRO A 67 -8.37 3.54 2.31
C PRO A 67 -8.09 2.20 2.96
N THR A 68 -7.86 1.14 2.19
CA THR A 68 -7.53 -0.21 2.67
C THR A 68 -6.35 -0.77 1.89
N ILE A 69 -5.67 -1.75 2.48
CA ILE A 69 -4.55 -2.45 1.83
C ILE A 69 -4.98 -3.04 0.49
N ASN A 70 -6.14 -3.70 0.48
CA ASN A 70 -6.64 -4.35 -0.73
C ASN A 70 -7.02 -3.35 -1.83
N ALA A 71 -7.57 -2.18 -1.48
CA ALA A 71 -7.87 -1.13 -2.44
C ALA A 71 -6.60 -0.51 -3.02
N LEU A 72 -5.59 -0.22 -2.18
CA LEU A 72 -4.32 0.32 -2.65
C LEU A 72 -3.55 -0.70 -3.51
N ALA A 73 -3.61 -1.99 -3.17
CA ALA A 73 -3.03 -3.06 -3.99
C ALA A 73 -3.68 -3.16 -5.38
N GLU A 74 -5.00 -3.00 -5.48
CA GLU A 74 -5.70 -2.97 -6.76
C GLU A 74 -5.28 -1.77 -7.62
N TYR A 75 -5.17 -0.59 -7.00
CA TYR A 75 -4.64 0.59 -7.67
C TYR A 75 -3.23 0.35 -8.23
N LEU A 76 -2.30 -0.17 -7.42
CA LEU A 76 -0.94 -0.46 -7.88
C LEU A 76 -0.89 -1.44 -9.06
N VAL A 77 -1.72 -2.49 -9.04
CA VAL A 77 -1.80 -3.44 -10.16
C VAL A 77 -2.28 -2.75 -11.43
N SER A 78 -3.31 -1.90 -11.32
CA SER A 78 -3.83 -1.13 -12.45
C SER A 78 -2.75 -0.21 -13.03
N GLU A 79 -2.09 0.60 -12.21
CA GLU A 79 -1.07 1.55 -12.66
C GLU A 79 0.14 0.84 -13.29
N LEU A 80 0.61 -0.24 -12.68
CA LEU A 80 1.73 -1.03 -13.20
C LEU A 80 1.40 -1.73 -14.52
N GLN A 81 0.13 -2.03 -14.80
CA GLN A 81 -0.30 -2.58 -16.08
C GLN A 81 -0.42 -1.50 -17.15
N GLN A 82 -0.85 -0.29 -16.78
CA GLN A 82 -0.95 0.86 -17.68
C GLN A 82 0.44 1.39 -18.08
N GLY A 83 1.42 1.36 -17.17
CA GLY A 83 2.81 1.73 -17.44
C GLY A 83 3.58 0.79 -18.37
N VAL A 84 3.04 -0.38 -18.74
CA VAL A 84 3.64 -1.29 -19.74
C VAL A 84 3.30 -0.84 -21.18
N ALA A 85 2.42 0.16 -21.35
CA ALA A 85 1.94 0.61 -22.66
C ALA A 85 2.66 1.85 -23.22
N SER A 86 3.87 2.20 -22.77
CA SER A 86 4.65 3.33 -23.31
C SER A 86 6.07 2.94 -23.69
#